data_AF-A0AB33WKL0-F1
#
_entry.id   AF-A0AB33WKL0-F1
#
_cell.length_a   1.000
_cell.length_b   1.000
_cell.length_c   1.000
_cell.angle_alpha   90.00
_cell.angle_beta   90.00
_cell.angle_gamma   90.00
#
_symmetry.space_group_name_H-M   'P 1'
#
loop_
_entity.id
_entity.type
_entity.pdbx_description
1 polymer ?
#
loop_
_entity_poly.entity_id
_entity_poly.type
_entity_poly.pdbx_seq_one_letter_code
_entity_poly.pdbx_strand_id
1 'polypeptide(L)'
;MNKKISERFEKLMDEVNSIETSKIKVSGDFGDGWRIDHDALLSWRVKAKNIIIQVCGETSQHFIEFTNSEKLNGLGDGYYNVLKRTRAVLGAAKDDFEGGYLTSIKALVQAEVFDNELEQAKELLMSGYHVAAAVIAGVVLETGLRELCDRSAIEHGKLDKMNADLAKAGIYNKL
;
A
#
# COMPACT_ATOMS: atom_id res chain seq x y z
N MET A 1 -0.24 8.84 -9.37
CA MET A 1 -0.42 7.39 -9.13
C MET A 1 -1.53 7.12 -8.12
N ASN A 2 -1.52 7.79 -6.96
CA ASN A 2 -2.51 7.60 -5.88
C ASN A 2 -3.99 7.71 -6.33
N LYS A 3 -4.35 8.71 -7.14
CA LYS A 3 -5.74 8.87 -7.61
C LYS A 3 -6.30 7.64 -8.34
N LYS A 4 -5.51 7.00 -9.21
CA LYS A 4 -5.94 5.79 -9.94
C LYS A 4 -6.09 4.57 -9.02
N ILE A 5 -5.29 4.50 -7.95
CA ILE A 5 -5.36 3.44 -6.95
C ILE A 5 -6.59 3.62 -6.07
N SER A 6 -6.87 4.83 -5.60
CA SER A 6 -8.11 5.14 -4.86
C SER A 6 -9.35 4.84 -5.71
N GLU A 7 -9.39 5.30 -6.97
CA GLU A 7 -10.47 4.96 -7.91
C GLU A 7 -10.62 3.44 -8.12
N ARG A 8 -9.53 2.68 -8.04
CA ARG A 8 -9.57 1.21 -8.12
C ARG A 8 -10.15 0.58 -6.86
N PHE A 9 -9.79 1.07 -5.67
CA PHE A 9 -10.39 0.63 -4.41
C PHE A 9 -11.90 0.89 -4.39
N GLU A 10 -12.34 2.09 -4.78
CA GLU A 10 -13.77 2.43 -4.85
C GLU A 10 -14.53 1.47 -5.77
N LYS A 11 -14.02 1.23 -7.00
CA LYS A 11 -14.64 0.28 -7.92
C LYS A 11 -14.76 -1.14 -7.35
N LEU A 12 -13.76 -1.59 -6.60
CA LEU A 12 -13.77 -2.91 -5.97
C LEU A 12 -14.72 -2.97 -4.77
N MET A 13 -14.89 -1.87 -4.04
CA MET A 13 -15.88 -1.75 -2.98
C MET A 13 -17.31 -1.75 -3.54
N ASP A 14 -17.55 -1.03 -4.63
CA ASP A 14 -18.83 -1.06 -5.34
C ASP A 14 -19.16 -2.45 -5.90
N GLU A 15 -18.16 -3.14 -6.46
CA GLU A 15 -18.30 -4.49 -6.97
C GLU A 15 -18.72 -5.48 -5.87
N VAL A 16 -18.05 -5.48 -4.71
CA VAL A 16 -18.41 -6.39 -3.61
C VAL A 16 -19.75 -6.05 -2.97
N ASN A 17 -20.11 -4.76 -2.91
CA ASN A 17 -21.43 -4.35 -2.46
C ASN A 17 -22.52 -4.85 -3.41
N SER A 18 -22.26 -4.85 -4.72
CA SER A 18 -23.18 -5.42 -5.72
C SER A 18 -23.37 -6.92 -5.52
N ILE A 19 -22.27 -7.67 -5.27
CA ILE A 19 -22.33 -9.11 -4.97
C ILE A 19 -23.10 -9.38 -3.66
N GLU A 20 -22.92 -8.55 -2.63
CA GLU A 20 -23.69 -8.67 -1.39
C GLU A 20 -25.19 -8.42 -1.62
N THR A 21 -25.52 -7.44 -2.47
CA THR A 21 -26.92 -7.07 -2.72
C THR A 21 -27.66 -8.16 -3.52
N SER A 22 -26.94 -8.92 -4.35
CA SER A 22 -27.49 -10.06 -5.09
C SER A 22 -27.64 -11.34 -4.25
N LYS A 23 -27.47 -11.27 -2.92
CA LYS A 23 -27.62 -12.44 -2.05
C LYS A 23 -29.05 -12.95 -2.02
N ILE A 24 -29.20 -14.28 -2.01
CA ILE A 24 -30.48 -14.97 -1.96
C ILE A 24 -30.60 -15.65 -0.60
N LYS A 25 -31.75 -15.48 0.06
CA LYS A 25 -32.04 -16.19 1.30
C LYS A 25 -32.27 -17.67 0.99
N VAL A 26 -31.60 -18.55 1.72
CA VAL A 26 -31.77 -19.99 1.61
C VAL A 26 -32.16 -20.52 2.98
N SER A 27 -33.26 -21.26 3.04
CA SER A 27 -33.71 -21.95 4.25
C SER A 27 -33.53 -23.45 4.04
N GLY A 28 -32.95 -24.14 5.01
CA GLY A 28 -32.77 -25.59 4.98
C GLY A 28 -32.87 -26.21 6.37
N ASP A 29 -32.80 -27.54 6.43
CA ASP A 29 -32.99 -28.32 7.67
C ASP A 29 -31.99 -27.96 8.78
N PHE A 30 -30.87 -27.33 8.43
CA PHE A 30 -29.81 -26.91 9.34
C PHE A 30 -29.80 -25.39 9.62
N GLY A 31 -30.84 -24.66 9.21
CA GLY A 31 -31.02 -23.23 9.47
C GLY A 31 -31.14 -22.35 8.22
N ASP A 32 -31.40 -21.07 8.48
CA ASP A 32 -31.45 -20.02 7.45
C ASP A 32 -30.03 -19.48 7.15
N GLY A 33 -29.73 -19.24 5.88
CA GLY A 33 -28.47 -18.69 5.41
C GLY A 33 -28.61 -17.82 4.16
N TRP A 34 -27.46 -17.34 3.68
CA TRP A 34 -27.38 -16.51 2.47
C TRP A 34 -26.48 -17.18 1.44
N ARG A 35 -26.96 -17.25 0.20
CA ARG A 35 -26.18 -17.69 -0.96
C ARG A 35 -25.86 -16.50 -1.84
N ILE A 36 -24.64 -16.47 -2.36
CA ILE A 36 -24.13 -15.46 -3.29
C ILE A 36 -23.55 -16.15 -4.52
N ASP A 37 -23.30 -15.37 -5.57
CA ASP A 37 -22.60 -15.82 -6.76
C ASP A 37 -21.12 -16.11 -6.42
N HIS A 38 -20.73 -17.37 -6.60
CA HIS A 38 -19.38 -17.85 -6.27
C HIS A 38 -18.33 -17.37 -7.28
N ASP A 39 -18.69 -17.31 -8.57
CA ASP A 39 -17.75 -16.94 -9.64
C ASP A 39 -17.50 -15.42 -9.61
N ALA A 40 -18.53 -14.65 -9.31
CA ALA A 40 -18.40 -13.21 -9.05
C ALA A 40 -17.51 -12.95 -7.83
N LEU A 41 -17.71 -13.68 -6.73
CA LEU A 41 -16.85 -13.57 -5.54
C LEU A 41 -15.40 -13.93 -5.85
N LEU A 42 -15.15 -15.02 -6.58
CA LEU A 42 -13.79 -15.44 -6.94
C LEU A 42 -13.10 -14.40 -7.82
N SER A 43 -13.78 -13.91 -8.85
CA SER A 43 -13.27 -12.86 -9.74
C SER A 43 -12.90 -11.60 -8.96
N TRP A 44 -13.79 -11.15 -8.07
CA TRP A 44 -13.55 -10.02 -7.19
C TRP A 44 -12.35 -10.26 -6.25
N ARG A 45 -12.25 -11.44 -5.62
CA ARG A 45 -11.14 -11.79 -4.71
C ARG A 45 -9.78 -11.67 -5.40
N VAL A 46 -9.66 -12.18 -6.62
CA VAL A 46 -8.40 -12.08 -7.40
C VAL A 46 -8.03 -10.61 -7.61
N LYS A 47 -8.99 -9.77 -7.99
CA LYS A 47 -8.78 -8.34 -8.21
C LYS A 47 -8.44 -7.59 -6.90
N ALA A 48 -9.08 -7.95 -5.79
CA ALA A 48 -8.83 -7.40 -4.46
C ALA A 48 -7.43 -7.77 -3.94
N LYS A 49 -7.01 -9.03 -4.07
CA LYS A 49 -5.64 -9.43 -3.71
C LYS A 49 -4.60 -8.68 -4.51
N ASN A 50 -4.80 -8.53 -5.83
CA ASN A 50 -3.83 -7.85 -6.68
C ASN A 50 -3.60 -6.40 -6.24
N ILE A 51 -4.66 -5.65 -5.91
CA ILE A 51 -4.49 -4.27 -5.45
C ILE A 51 -3.84 -4.20 -4.06
N ILE A 52 -4.18 -5.12 -3.15
CA ILE A 52 -3.54 -5.19 -1.83
C ILE A 52 -2.04 -5.50 -1.96
N ILE A 53 -1.64 -6.42 -2.84
CA ILE A 53 -0.22 -6.69 -3.11
C ILE A 53 0.49 -5.44 -3.64
N GLN A 54 -0.12 -4.75 -4.61
CA GLN A 54 0.50 -3.57 -5.23
C GLN A 54 0.68 -2.41 -4.25
N VAL A 55 -0.21 -2.29 -3.27
CA VAL A 55 -0.28 -1.13 -2.39
C VAL A 55 0.34 -1.39 -1.03
N CYS A 56 0.11 -2.57 -0.45
CA CYS A 56 0.56 -2.95 0.88
C CYS A 56 1.77 -3.91 0.84
N GLY A 57 1.93 -4.68 -0.25
CA GLY A 57 2.95 -5.73 -0.37
C GLY A 57 2.49 -7.10 0.15
N GLU A 58 3.16 -8.17 -0.29
CA GLU A 58 2.82 -9.56 0.08
C GLU A 58 3.10 -9.91 1.55
N THR A 59 4.02 -9.18 2.19
CA THR A 59 4.34 -9.38 3.61
C THR A 59 3.47 -8.54 4.54
N SER A 60 2.54 -7.75 4.01
CA SER A 60 1.68 -6.88 4.82
C SER A 60 0.65 -7.66 5.61
N GLN A 61 0.28 -7.11 6.78
CA GLN A 61 -0.82 -7.66 7.59
C GLN A 61 -2.12 -7.75 6.79
N HIS A 62 -2.35 -6.79 5.89
CA HIS A 62 -3.54 -6.71 5.03
C HIS A 62 -3.61 -7.89 4.06
N PHE A 63 -2.49 -8.22 3.40
CA PHE A 63 -2.43 -9.35 2.49
C PHE A 63 -2.56 -10.70 3.20
N ILE A 64 -1.86 -10.85 4.34
CA ILE A 64 -1.90 -12.04 5.17
C ILE A 64 -3.33 -12.29 5.66
N GLU A 65 -3.96 -11.27 6.24
CA GLU A 65 -5.32 -11.39 6.78
C GLU A 65 -6.35 -11.60 5.67
N PHE A 66 -6.20 -10.95 4.51
CA PHE A 66 -7.08 -11.21 3.37
C PHE A 66 -7.03 -12.69 2.98
N THR A 67 -5.81 -13.23 2.83
CA THR A 67 -5.59 -14.64 2.45
C THR A 67 -6.10 -15.64 3.51
N ASN A 68 -6.10 -15.26 4.78
CA ASN A 68 -6.70 -16.08 5.84
C ASN A 68 -8.22 -15.99 5.85
N SER A 69 -8.78 -14.79 5.67
CA SER A 69 -10.22 -14.52 5.60
C SER A 69 -10.90 -15.20 4.41
N GLU A 70 -10.14 -15.54 3.38
CA GLU A 70 -10.53 -16.30 2.19
C GLU A 70 -10.86 -17.78 2.47
N LYS A 71 -10.34 -18.33 3.57
CA LYS A 71 -10.53 -19.73 3.95
C LYS A 71 -11.90 -19.92 4.62
N LEU A 72 -12.50 -21.08 4.40
CA LEU A 72 -13.70 -21.51 5.11
C LEU A 72 -13.30 -22.09 6.47
N ASN A 73 -13.90 -21.58 7.54
CA ASN A 73 -13.59 -21.93 8.92
C ASN A 73 -14.69 -22.83 9.50
N GLY A 74 -14.62 -24.13 9.16
CA GLY A 74 -15.43 -25.16 9.78
C GLY A 74 -16.91 -25.19 9.37
N LEU A 75 -17.71 -25.93 10.14
CA LEU A 75 -19.11 -26.21 9.81
C LEU A 75 -19.98 -24.96 10.02
N GLY A 76 -20.74 -24.57 9.00
CA GLY A 76 -21.61 -23.39 9.04
C GLY A 76 -20.96 -22.10 8.52
N ASP A 77 -19.67 -22.13 8.20
CA ASP A 77 -19.01 -21.02 7.52
C ASP A 77 -19.19 -21.12 6.01
N GLY A 78 -19.81 -20.10 5.41
CA GLY A 78 -20.16 -20.09 3.99
C GLY A 78 -19.53 -18.92 3.23
N TYR A 79 -19.66 -18.94 1.91
CA TYR A 79 -19.13 -17.90 1.02
C TYR A 79 -19.62 -16.49 1.36
N TYR A 80 -20.84 -16.34 1.90
CA TYR A 80 -21.32 -15.04 2.38
C TYR A 80 -20.48 -14.48 3.54
N ASN A 81 -20.08 -15.33 4.48
CA ASN A 81 -19.21 -14.91 5.58
C ASN A 81 -17.80 -14.59 5.07
N VAL A 82 -17.28 -15.37 4.13
CA VAL A 82 -16.01 -15.09 3.45
C VAL A 82 -16.06 -13.73 2.77
N LEU A 83 -17.13 -13.43 2.03
CA LEU A 83 -17.35 -12.12 1.41
C LEU A 83 -17.31 -10.99 2.45
N LYS A 84 -18.02 -11.15 3.57
CA LYS A 84 -18.04 -10.13 4.63
C LYS A 84 -16.64 -9.86 5.21
N ARG A 85 -15.89 -10.91 5.53
CA ARG A 85 -14.54 -10.80 6.12
C ARG A 85 -13.56 -10.19 5.13
N THR A 86 -13.50 -10.72 3.91
CA THR A 86 -12.61 -10.21 2.86
C THR A 86 -12.94 -8.77 2.46
N ARG A 87 -14.22 -8.37 2.45
CA ARG A 87 -14.61 -6.97 2.25
C ARG A 87 -14.10 -6.08 3.37
N ALA A 88 -14.22 -6.50 4.63
CA ALA A 88 -13.74 -5.72 5.77
C ALA A 88 -12.23 -5.48 5.69
N VAL A 89 -11.46 -6.50 5.30
CA VAL A 89 -10.00 -6.37 5.08
C VAL A 89 -9.69 -5.42 3.92
N LEU A 90 -10.42 -5.51 2.80
CA LEU A 90 -10.23 -4.58 1.68
C LEU A 90 -10.54 -3.13 2.09
N GLY A 91 -11.59 -2.93 2.90
CA GLY A 91 -11.94 -1.63 3.46
C GLY A 91 -10.83 -1.06 4.33
N ALA A 92 -10.28 -1.86 5.26
CA ALA A 92 -9.14 -1.44 6.07
C ALA A 92 -7.91 -1.08 5.21
N ALA A 93 -7.63 -1.84 4.15
CA ALA A 93 -6.54 -1.52 3.24
C ALA A 93 -6.75 -0.22 2.45
N LYS A 94 -8.00 0.06 2.04
CA LYS A 94 -8.39 1.32 1.42
C LYS A 94 -8.20 2.48 2.39
N ASP A 95 -8.70 2.36 3.61
CA ASP A 95 -8.62 3.41 4.63
C ASP A 95 -7.17 3.74 4.98
N ASP A 96 -6.31 2.72 5.15
CA ASP A 96 -4.88 2.93 5.43
C ASP A 96 -4.13 3.54 4.25
N PHE A 97 -4.51 3.19 3.02
CA PHE A 97 -3.95 3.79 1.82
C PHE A 97 -4.35 5.26 1.68
N GLU A 98 -5.64 5.56 1.77
CA GLU A 98 -6.18 6.91 1.62
C GLU A 98 -5.80 7.82 2.79
N GLY A 99 -5.67 7.25 4.00
CA GLY A 99 -5.17 7.92 5.20
C GLY A 99 -3.66 8.15 5.21
N GLY A 100 -2.93 7.63 4.22
CA GLY A 100 -1.49 7.83 4.07
C GLY A 100 -0.62 6.97 4.99
N TYR A 101 -1.20 6.06 5.77
CA TYR A 101 -0.46 5.20 6.71
C TYR A 101 0.51 4.25 6.00
N LEU A 102 0.21 3.86 4.75
CA LEU A 102 1.11 3.03 3.93
C LEU A 102 2.32 3.81 3.38
N THR A 103 2.21 5.14 3.26
CA THR A 103 3.33 6.00 2.84
C THR A 103 4.44 6.00 3.89
N SER A 104 4.09 5.82 5.17
CA SER A 104 5.07 5.71 6.25
C SER A 104 5.95 4.45 6.09
N ILE A 105 5.38 3.32 5.66
CA ILE A 105 6.11 2.07 5.45
C ILE A 105 7.09 2.20 4.28
N LYS A 106 6.65 2.77 3.15
CA LYS A 106 7.54 3.03 2.00
C LYS A 106 8.71 3.93 2.40
N ALA A 107 8.44 4.98 3.18
CA ALA A 107 9.48 5.88 3.66
C ALA A 107 10.49 5.18 4.57
N LEU A 108 10.05 4.25 5.43
CA LEU A 108 10.94 3.45 6.28
C LEU A 108 11.85 2.52 5.48
N VAL A 109 11.29 1.79 4.51
CA VAL A 109 12.07 0.90 3.62
C VAL A 109 13.09 1.70 2.81
N GLN A 110 12.69 2.87 2.31
CA GLN A 110 13.59 3.75 1.57
C GLN A 110 14.72 4.30 2.43
N ALA A 111 14.46 4.60 3.70
CA ALA A 111 15.50 4.98 4.66
C ALA A 111 16.52 3.84 4.87
N GLU A 112 16.06 2.59 4.99
CA GLU A 112 16.96 1.42 5.14
C GLU A 112 17.86 1.22 3.90
N VAL A 113 17.32 1.42 2.70
CA VAL A 113 18.12 1.37 1.45
C VAL A 113 19.15 2.51 1.43
N PHE A 114 18.73 3.72 1.79
CA PHE A 114 19.62 4.88 1.86
C PHE A 114 20.74 4.69 2.88
N ASP A 115 20.46 4.10 4.04
CA ASP A 115 21.48 3.80 5.06
C ASP A 115 22.55 2.85 4.51
N ASN A 116 22.16 1.82 3.76
CA ASN A 116 23.10 0.90 3.12
C ASN A 116 23.93 1.57 2.01
N GLU A 117 23.33 2.48 1.22
CA GLU A 117 24.04 3.26 0.20
C GLU A 117 25.01 4.27 0.84
N LEU A 118 24.62 4.91 1.95
CA LEU A 118 25.48 5.84 2.69
C LEU A 118 26.65 5.12 3.37
N GLU A 119 26.46 3.91 3.88
CA GLU A 119 27.58 3.12 4.41
C GLU A 119 28.55 2.74 3.29
N GLN A 120 28.07 2.38 2.10
CA GLN A 120 28.93 2.18 0.92
C GLN A 120 29.70 3.46 0.53
N ALA A 121 29.03 4.62 0.55
CA ALA A 121 29.69 5.90 0.28
C ALA A 121 30.80 6.20 1.30
N LYS A 122 30.57 5.86 2.57
CA LYS A 122 31.53 6.03 3.66
C LYS A 122 32.74 5.09 3.53
N GLU A 123 32.54 3.83 3.17
CA GLU A 123 33.63 2.88 2.90
C GLU A 123 34.49 3.33 1.72
N LEU A 124 33.87 3.83 0.64
CA LEU A 124 34.58 4.42 -0.50
C LEU A 124 35.37 5.66 -0.08
N LEU A 125 34.80 6.51 0.77
CA LEU A 125 35.48 7.69 1.29
C LEU A 125 36.72 7.31 2.12
N MET A 126 36.58 6.33 3.01
CA MET A 126 37.69 5.81 3.83
C MET A 126 38.79 5.17 2.98
N SER A 127 38.42 4.58 1.84
CA SER A 127 39.35 3.99 0.87
C SER A 127 39.96 5.00 -0.11
N GLY A 128 39.68 6.30 0.04
CA GLY A 128 40.22 7.38 -0.80
C GLY A 128 39.49 7.61 -2.13
N TYR A 129 38.38 6.90 -2.38
CA TYR A 129 37.57 7.06 -3.59
C TYR A 129 36.56 8.22 -3.45
N HIS A 130 37.07 9.45 -3.26
CA HIS A 130 36.25 10.63 -2.95
C HIS A 130 35.17 10.93 -3.97
N VAL A 131 35.46 10.78 -5.27
CA VAL A 131 34.48 11.05 -6.34
C VAL A 131 33.33 10.05 -6.29
N ALA A 132 33.63 8.76 -6.12
CA ALA A 132 32.61 7.72 -6.04
C ALA A 132 31.72 7.90 -4.79
N ALA A 133 32.34 8.20 -3.64
CA ALA A 133 31.63 8.51 -2.40
C ALA A 133 30.68 9.71 -2.56
N ALA A 134 31.16 10.81 -3.16
CA ALA A 134 30.36 12.00 -3.38
C ALA A 134 29.17 11.76 -4.33
N VAL A 135 29.36 10.95 -5.37
CA VAL A 135 28.28 10.58 -6.29
C VAL A 135 27.20 9.78 -5.57
N ILE A 136 27.55 8.76 -4.79
CA ILE A 136 26.56 7.93 -4.07
C ILE A 136 25.79 8.77 -3.05
N ALA A 137 26.49 9.53 -2.20
CA ALA A 137 25.85 10.39 -1.21
C ALA A 137 24.96 11.46 -1.87
N GLY A 138 25.38 12.02 -3.02
CA GLY A 138 24.59 12.96 -3.80
C GLY A 138 23.32 12.35 -4.37
N VAL A 139 23.39 11.13 -4.89
CA VAL A 139 22.23 10.40 -5.43
C VAL A 139 21.22 10.08 -4.33
N VAL A 140 21.69 9.64 -3.15
CA VAL A 140 20.83 9.41 -1.98
C VAL A 140 20.09 10.70 -1.60
N LEU A 141 20.82 11.81 -1.48
CA LEU A 141 20.26 13.13 -1.14
C LEU A 141 19.23 13.59 -2.17
N GLU A 142 19.57 13.52 -3.46
CA GLU A 142 18.67 13.95 -4.53
C GLU A 142 17.38 13.11 -4.56
N THR A 143 17.52 11.79 -4.41
CA THR A 143 16.37 10.87 -4.38
C THR A 143 15.47 11.16 -3.19
N GLY A 144 16.05 11.40 -2.00
CA GLY A 144 15.30 11.76 -0.80
C GLY A 144 14.54 13.09 -0.95
N LEU A 145 15.19 14.11 -1.53
CA LEU A 145 14.54 15.42 -1.78
C LEU A 145 13.42 15.31 -2.82
N ARG A 146 13.59 14.55 -3.90
CA ARG A 146 12.53 14.32 -4.91
C ARG A 146 11.30 13.65 -4.30
N GLU A 147 11.50 12.62 -3.47
CA GLU A 147 10.40 11.94 -2.77
C GLU A 147 9.69 12.87 -1.76
N LEU A 148 10.43 13.75 -1.08
CA LEU A 148 9.84 14.78 -0.22
C LEU A 148 9.01 15.80 -1.02
N CYS A 149 9.49 16.21 -2.19
CA CYS A 149 8.76 17.07 -3.12
C CYS A 149 7.45 16.40 -3.58
N ASP A 150 7.51 15.12 -3.97
CA ASP A 150 6.33 14.35 -4.38
C ASP A 150 5.27 14.27 -3.27
N ARG A 151 5.70 14.05 -2.02
CA ARG A 151 4.81 14.02 -0.85
C ARG A 151 4.20 15.38 -0.52
N SER A 152 4.92 16.45 -0.81
CA SER A 152 4.52 17.83 -0.46
C SER A 152 3.87 18.56 -1.63
N ALA A 153 3.64 17.87 -2.76
CA ALA A 153 3.16 18.46 -4.02
C ALA A 153 4.00 19.66 -4.51
N ILE A 154 5.32 19.59 -4.33
CA ILE A 154 6.28 20.60 -4.79
C ILE A 154 6.90 20.12 -6.11
N GLU A 155 7.06 21.02 -7.08
CA GLU A 155 7.67 20.70 -8.37
C GLU A 155 9.15 20.33 -8.22
N HIS A 156 9.60 19.35 -9.02
CA HIS A 156 11.00 18.98 -9.08
C HIS A 156 11.82 20.08 -9.76
N GLY A 157 13.08 20.22 -9.32
CA GLY A 157 13.99 21.21 -9.85
C GLY A 157 15.44 20.85 -9.58
N LYS A 158 16.33 21.85 -9.62
CA LYS A 158 17.70 21.67 -9.13
C LYS A 158 17.68 21.36 -7.63
N LEU A 159 18.68 20.61 -7.17
CA LEU A 159 18.78 20.16 -5.78
C LEU A 159 18.66 21.32 -4.77
N ASP A 160 19.35 22.44 -5.02
CA ASP A 160 19.29 23.63 -4.17
C ASP A 160 17.88 24.26 -4.12
N LYS A 161 17.18 24.26 -5.25
CA LYS A 161 15.81 24.79 -5.35
C LYS A 161 14.85 23.89 -4.58
N MET A 162 14.91 22.58 -4.80
CA MET A 162 14.07 21.61 -4.08
C MET A 162 14.28 21.71 -2.57
N ASN A 163 15.54 21.80 -2.13
CA ASN A 163 15.87 21.97 -0.71
C ASN A 163 15.29 23.27 -0.13
N ALA A 164 15.43 24.39 -0.84
CA ALA A 164 14.89 25.67 -0.41
C ALA A 164 13.37 25.68 -0.35
N ASP A 165 12.70 25.10 -1.35
CA ASP A 165 11.23 25.04 -1.44
C ASP A 165 10.65 24.15 -0.32
N LEU A 166 11.27 22.99 -0.06
CA LEU A 166 10.88 22.09 1.03
C LEU A 166 11.10 22.71 2.42
N ALA A 167 12.23 23.39 2.64
CA ALA A 167 12.50 24.11 3.88
C ALA A 167 11.53 25.29 4.07
N LYS A 168 11.15 25.98 2.99
CA LYS A 168 10.16 27.07 3.02
C LYS A 168 8.76 26.55 3.31
N ALA A 169 8.42 25.36 2.82
CA ALA A 169 7.18 24.66 3.12
C ALA A 169 7.16 24.05 4.54
N GLY A 170 8.26 24.15 5.30
CA GLY A 170 8.35 23.68 6.69
C GLY A 170 8.38 22.15 6.83
N ILE A 171 8.78 21.44 5.77
CA ILE A 171 8.80 19.97 5.76
C ILE A 171 9.89 19.40 6.67
N TYR A 172 11.01 20.12 6.82
CA TYR A 172 12.05 19.83 7.80
C TYR A 172 12.64 21.13 8.35
N ASN A 173 13.24 21.02 9.54
CA ASN A 173 13.86 22.14 10.20
C ASN A 173 15.10 22.60 9.43
N LYS A 174 15.30 23.92 9.39
CA LYS A 174 16.59 24.49 9.02
C LYS A 174 17.56 24.14 10.15
N LEU A 175 18.65 23.46 9.80
CA LEU A 175 19.81 23.26 10.68
C LEU A 175 20.47 24.60 11.00
#